data_AF-X1MS50-F1
#
_entry.id   AF-X1MS50-F1
#
_cell.length_a   1.000
_cell.length_b   1.000
_cell.length_c   1.000
_cell.angle_alpha   90.00
_cell.angle_beta   90.00
_cell.angle_gamma   90.00
#
_symmetry.space_group_name_H-M   'P 1'
#
loop_
_entity.id
_entity.type
_entity.pdbx_description
1 polymer ?
#
loop_
_entity_poly.entity_id
_entity_poly.type
_entity_poly.pdbx_seq_one_letter_code
_entity_poly.pdbx_strand_id
1 'polypeptide(L)'
;HSHNFNEIVLHIGNDPYNSEDLGGEIEFVVEGEPLVFNKTSALYVPAGTKHGPLTWKKFNRPHIEMAIMIGAGSYKEGWLGGVGKPKEDK
;
A
#
# COMPACT_ATOMS: atom_id res chain seq x y z
N HIS A 1 -6.21 1.03 9.85
CA HIS A 1 -7.63 1.32 9.62
C HIS A 1 -8.31 0.06 9.07
N SER A 2 -9.61 0.09 8.77
CA SER A 2 -10.35 -1.03 8.17
C SER A 2 -11.48 -0.47 7.31
N HIS A 3 -11.92 -1.24 6.32
CA HIS A 3 -12.98 -0.88 5.38
C HIS A 3 -13.88 -2.10 5.10
N ASN A 4 -15.00 -1.87 4.41
CA ASN A 4 -16.04 -2.88 4.13
C ASN A 4 -15.92 -3.52 2.74
N PHE A 5 -14.78 -3.37 2.07
CA PHE A 5 -14.44 -3.98 0.79
C PHE A 5 -13.13 -4.76 0.92
N ASN A 6 -12.81 -5.62 -0.06
CA ASN A 6 -11.50 -6.26 -0.04
C ASN A 6 -10.47 -5.33 -0.69
N GLU A 7 -9.20 -5.44 -0.31
CA GLU A 7 -8.13 -4.64 -0.89
C GLU A 7 -6.94 -5.51 -1.26
N ILE A 8 -6.27 -5.17 -2.37
CA ILE A 8 -4.93 -5.66 -2.66
C ILE A 8 -3.98 -4.45 -2.60
N VAL A 9 -2.97 -4.52 -1.74
CA VAL A 9 -1.88 -3.54 -1.70
C VAL A 9 -0.66 -4.14 -2.39
N LEU A 10 -0.36 -3.66 -3.60
CA LEU A 10 0.77 -4.09 -4.40
C LEU A 10 1.96 -3.16 -4.21
N HIS A 11 3.15 -3.76 -4.10
CA HIS A 11 4.44 -3.09 -4.06
C HIS A 11 5.32 -3.68 -5.15
N ILE A 12 5.68 -2.88 -6.15
CA ILE A 12 6.39 -3.35 -7.34
C ILE A 12 7.70 -2.60 -7.49
N GLY A 13 8.81 -3.31 -7.26
CA GLY A 13 10.16 -2.82 -7.52
C GLY A 13 10.40 -2.52 -9.00
N ASN A 14 11.37 -1.64 -9.29
CA ASN A 14 11.64 -1.17 -10.65
C ASN A 14 13.01 -1.60 -11.23
N ASP A 15 13.69 -2.60 -10.64
CA ASP A 15 14.95 -3.11 -11.19
C ASP A 15 14.67 -4.14 -12.31
N PRO A 16 15.02 -3.83 -13.58
CA PRO A 16 14.77 -4.74 -14.70
C PRO A 16 15.64 -6.01 -14.66
N TYR A 17 16.71 -6.03 -13.87
CA TYR A 17 17.60 -7.18 -13.70
C TYR A 17 17.29 -8.00 -12.45
N ASN A 18 16.47 -7.46 -11.53
CA ASN A 18 16.05 -8.12 -10.30
C ASN A 18 14.64 -7.67 -9.88
N SER A 19 13.62 -8.19 -10.54
CA SER A 19 12.22 -7.79 -10.31
C SER A 19 11.68 -8.10 -8.91
N GLU A 20 12.33 -9.00 -8.17
CA GLU A 20 11.97 -9.26 -6.77
C GLU A 20 12.44 -8.16 -5.83
N ASP A 21 13.50 -7.41 -6.16
CA ASP A 21 14.00 -6.35 -5.29
C ASP A 21 13.08 -5.13 -5.34
N LEU A 22 12.45 -4.83 -4.21
CA LEU A 22 11.59 -3.66 -4.07
C LEU A 22 12.38 -2.35 -4.20
N GLY A 23 13.67 -2.34 -3.87
CA GLY A 23 14.44 -1.11 -3.74
C GLY A 23 14.13 -0.33 -2.46
N GLY A 24 13.63 -1.02 -1.43
CA GLY A 24 13.29 -0.47 -0.13
C GLY A 24 12.89 -1.56 0.86
N GLU A 25 12.49 -1.15 2.06
CA GLU A 25 11.97 -2.04 3.11
C GLU A 25 10.70 -1.42 3.67
N ILE A 26 9.61 -2.17 3.64
CA ILE A 26 8.29 -1.74 4.09
C ILE A 26 7.89 -2.56 5.32
N GLU A 27 7.28 -1.89 6.29
CA GLU A 27 6.53 -2.49 7.37
C GLU A 27 5.04 -2.21 7.14
N PHE A 28 4.23 -3.26 7.10
CA PHE A 28 2.79 -3.17 7.02
C PHE A 28 2.16 -3.92 8.17
N VAL A 29 1.42 -3.21 9.03
CA VAL A 29 0.80 -3.81 10.21
C VAL A 29 -0.55 -4.43 9.82
N VAL A 30 -0.79 -5.70 10.16
CA VAL A 30 -2.06 -6.41 9.93
C VAL A 30 -2.52 -7.04 11.23
N GLU A 31 -3.73 -6.72 11.69
CA GLU A 31 -4.27 -7.16 12.98
C GLU A 31 -3.35 -6.88 14.18
N GLY A 32 -2.56 -5.80 14.10
CA GLY A 32 -1.57 -5.42 15.13
C GLY A 32 -0.21 -6.09 14.97
N GLU A 33 -0.07 -7.05 14.06
CA GLU A 33 1.20 -7.74 13.80
C GLU A 33 1.97 -7.09 12.64
N PRO A 34 3.25 -6.75 12.82
CA PRO A 34 4.06 -6.14 11.76
C PRO A 34 4.53 -7.18 10.74
N LEU A 35 4.25 -6.93 9.46
CA LEU A 35 4.84 -7.64 8.33
C LEU A 35 5.94 -6.77 7.71
N VAL A 36 7.19 -7.20 7.81
CA VAL A 36 8.35 -6.47 7.24
C VAL A 36 8.86 -7.21 6.01
N PHE A 37 8.96 -6.50 4.89
CA PHE A 37 9.41 -7.08 3.62
C PHE A 37 10.18 -6.07 2.76
N ASN A 38 11.08 -6.59 1.92
CA ASN A 38 11.91 -5.82 0.99
C ASN A 38 11.82 -6.35 -0.44
N LYS A 39 10.82 -7.19 -0.71
CA LYS A 39 10.56 -7.75 -2.03
C LYS A 39 9.30 -7.19 -2.66
N THR A 40 9.24 -7.20 -3.98
CA THR A 40 8.00 -7.02 -4.74
C THR A 40 6.94 -7.97 -4.20
N SER A 41 5.80 -7.44 -3.79
CA SER A 41 4.78 -8.19 -3.05
C SER A 41 3.36 -7.68 -3.36
N ALA A 42 2.38 -8.54 -3.13
CA ALA A 42 0.97 -8.16 -3.14
C ALA A 42 0.33 -8.73 -1.88
N LEU A 43 -0.31 -7.87 -1.08
CA LEU A 43 -1.01 -8.28 0.12
C LEU A 43 -2.51 -8.22 -0.13
N TYR A 44 -3.18 -9.37 -0.03
CA TYR A 44 -4.64 -9.42 -0.02
C TYR A 44 -5.15 -9.17 1.40
N VAL A 45 -5.97 -8.13 1.55
CA VAL A 45 -6.56 -7.69 2.80
C VAL A 45 -8.08 -7.89 2.72
N PRO A 46 -8.63 -8.89 3.43
CA PRO A 46 -10.07 -9.10 3.47
C PRO A 46 -10.83 -7.92 4.06
N ALA A 47 -12.09 -7.76 3.66
CA ALA A 47 -13.00 -6.79 4.24
C ALA A 47 -13.10 -6.96 5.77
N GLY A 48 -13.04 -5.85 6.49
CA GLY A 48 -13.06 -5.82 7.95
C GLY A 48 -11.71 -6.05 8.64
N THR A 49 -10.68 -6.52 7.92
CA THR A 49 -9.33 -6.68 8.48
C THR A 49 -8.71 -5.33 8.80
N LYS A 50 -8.27 -5.14 10.05
CA LYS A 50 -7.48 -3.99 10.45
C LYS A 50 -6.09 -4.11 9.85
N HIS A 51 -5.70 -3.09 9.10
CA HIS A 51 -4.41 -3.05 8.43
C HIS A 51 -3.85 -1.63 8.41
N GLY A 52 -2.57 -1.53 8.12
CA GLY A 52 -1.80 -0.31 8.24
C GLY A 52 -1.50 0.07 9.71
N PRO A 53 -0.57 1.01 9.94
CA PRO A 53 0.07 1.85 8.92
C PRO A 53 1.00 1.09 7.97
N LEU A 54 1.16 1.64 6.77
CA LEU A 54 2.20 1.25 5.83
C LEU A 54 3.37 2.23 5.98
N THR A 55 4.54 1.70 6.33
CA THR A 55 5.71 2.52 6.68
C THR A 55 6.92 2.07 5.89
N TRP A 56 7.53 2.99 5.14
CA TRP A 56 8.86 2.76 4.57
C TRP A 56 9.92 2.88 5.65
N LYS A 57 10.55 1.76 5.98
CA LYS A 57 11.69 1.67 6.91
C LYS A 57 12.99 2.05 6.22
N LYS A 58 13.11 1.73 4.92
CA LYS A 58 14.24 2.10 4.05
C LYS A 58 13.75 2.45 2.67
N PHE A 59 14.44 3.39 2.03
CA PHE A 59 14.22 3.80 0.65
C PHE A 59 15.57 3.87 -0.06
N ASN A 60 15.74 3.08 -1.12
CA ASN A 60 16.95 3.06 -1.93
C ASN A 60 16.65 3.45 -3.37
N ARG A 61 15.48 3.08 -3.89
CA ARG A 61 15.06 3.29 -5.28
C ARG A 61 13.54 3.47 -5.37
N PRO A 62 13.03 4.27 -6.32
CA PRO A 62 11.60 4.37 -6.58
C PRO A 62 10.97 3.02 -6.91
N HIS A 63 9.72 2.85 -6.48
CA HIS A 63 8.88 1.69 -6.78
C HIS A 63 7.42 2.14 -6.78
N ILE A 64 6.52 1.25 -7.21
CA ILE A 64 5.09 1.53 -7.28
C ILE A 64 4.42 0.92 -6.04
N GLU A 65 3.65 1.73 -5.32
CA GLU A 65 2.57 1.27 -4.45
C GLU A 65 1.25 1.42 -5.22
N MET A 66 0.43 0.37 -5.23
CA MET A 66 -0.90 0.41 -5.84
C MET A 66 -1.90 -0.28 -4.91
N ALA A 67 -2.93 0.47 -4.51
CA ALA A 67 -4.09 -0.06 -3.81
C ALA A 67 -5.22 -0.36 -4.80
N ILE A 68 -5.69 -1.61 -4.80
CA ILE A 68 -6.84 -2.06 -5.59
C ILE A 68 -7.98 -2.38 -4.63
N MET A 69 -9.02 -1.54 -4.65
CA MET A 69 -10.19 -1.65 -3.75
C MET A 69 -11.32 -2.42 -4.43
N ILE A 70 -11.43 -3.72 -4.12
CA ILE A 70 -12.36 -4.65 -4.75
C ILE A 70 -13.74 -4.53 -4.07
N GLY A 71 -14.69 -3.92 -4.77
CA GLY A 71 -16.05 -3.71 -4.28
C GLY A 71 -16.36 -2.28 -3.87
N ALA A 72 -15.38 -1.37 -3.91
CA ALA A 72 -15.65 0.07 -3.87
C ALA A 72 -16.20 0.52 -5.24
N GLY A 73 -17.43 1.02 -5.27
CA GLY A 73 -18.12 1.46 -6.48
C GLY A 73 -17.86 2.93 -6.84
N SER A 74 -17.28 3.68 -5.91
CA SER A 74 -16.93 5.09 -6.12
C SER A 74 -15.60 5.46 -5.47
N TYR A 75 -15.01 6.54 -5.97
CA TYR A 75 -13.80 7.13 -5.40
C TYR A 75 -13.95 7.47 -3.91
N LYS A 76 -15.12 7.97 -3.51
CA LYS A 76 -15.41 8.36 -2.13
C LYS A 76 -15.46 7.16 -1.18
N GLU A 77 -15.95 6.02 -1.67
CA GLU A 77 -15.98 4.77 -0.90
C GLU A 77 -14.57 4.21 -0.71
N GLY A 78 -13.78 4.15 -1.78
CA GLY A 78 -12.42 3.62 -1.74
C GLY A 78 -11.45 4.49 -0.94
N TRP A 79 -11.62 5.82 -1.00
CA TRP A 79 -10.69 6.77 -0.40
C TRP A 79 -11.43 7.82 0.43
N LEU A 80 -11.80 7.44 1.65
CA LEU A 80 -12.62 8.24 2.58
C LEU A 80 -12.03 9.63 2.88
N GLY A 81 -10.71 9.81 2.78
CA GLY A 81 -10.03 11.09 2.99
C GLY A 81 -10.07 12.06 1.81
N GLY A 82 -10.51 11.61 0.63
CA GLY A 82 -10.32 12.32 -0.64
C GLY A 82 -8.83 12.47 -1.04
N VAL A 83 -8.56 12.87 -2.28
CA VAL A 83 -7.23 13.37 -2.64
C VAL A 83 -7.16 14.69 -1.88
N GLY A 84 -6.23 14.82 -0.93
CA GLY A 84 -6.01 16.10 -0.27
C GLY A 84 -5.93 17.21 -1.32
N LYS A 85 -6.41 18.41 -1.00
CA LYS A 85 -6.28 19.54 -1.94
C LYS A 85 -4.81 19.62 -2.38
N PRO A 86 -4.53 19.83 -3.68
CA PRO A 86 -3.18 20.11 -4.14
C PRO A 86 -2.58 21.15 -3.20
N LYS A 87 -1.38 20.88 -2.67
CA LYS A 87 -0.66 21.92 -1.93
C LYS A 87 -0.45 23.06 -2.93
N GLU A 88 -0.98 24.23 -2.62
CA GLU A 88 -0.64 25.45 -3.37
C GLU A 88 0.88 25.64 -3.24
N ASP A 89 1.55 25.77 -4.39
CA ASP A 89 2.98 26.05 -4.43
C ASP A 89 3.25 27.32 -3.61
N LYS A 90 4.16 27.21 -2.63
CA LYS A 90 4.70 28.34 -1.89
C LYS A 90 5.95 28.88 -2.58
#